data_AF-A0A2U3H4Z8-F1
#
_entry.id   AF-A0A2U3H4Z8-F1
#
_cell.length_a   1.000
_cell.length_b   1.000
_cell.length_c   1.000
_cell.angle_alpha   90.00
_cell.angle_beta   90.00
_cell.angle_gamma   90.00
#
_symmetry.space_group_name_H-M   'P 1'
#
loop_
_entity.id
_entity.type
_entity.pdbx_description
1 polymer ?
#
loop_
_entity_poly.entity_id
_entity_poly.type
_entity_poly.pdbx_seq_one_letter_code
_entity_poly.pdbx_strand_id
1 'polypeptide(L)'
;MAKSRGEGRKPEDPGKAKNPEKLRRGDKVAWSSHGGRAEGEVEKEITERTEAAGRTVDASPEEPQYQVRSEKSGRPAVHKPSALRKK
;
A
#
# COMPACT_ATOMS: atom_id res chain seq x y z
N MET A 1 8.49 -27.06 -30.78
CA MET A 1 7.81 -26.34 -29.68
C MET A 1 8.80 -25.36 -29.06
N ALA A 2 8.62 -24.06 -29.26
CA ALA A 2 9.44 -23.06 -28.57
C ALA A 2 8.62 -21.77 -28.44
N LYS A 3 8.15 -21.46 -27.22
CA LYS A 3 7.73 -20.11 -26.86
C LYS A 3 8.70 -19.64 -25.78
N SER A 4 9.59 -18.75 -26.21
CA SER A 4 10.72 -18.23 -25.47
C SER A 4 10.29 -17.41 -24.25
N ARG A 5 11.19 -17.46 -23.27
CA ARG A 5 11.15 -16.91 -21.93
C ARG A 5 11.08 -15.37 -21.90
N GLY A 6 10.39 -14.87 -20.87
CA GLY A 6 10.91 -13.85 -19.95
C GLY A 6 10.94 -12.42 -20.48
N GLU A 7 9.81 -11.73 -20.30
CA GLU A 7 9.72 -10.29 -20.52
C GLU A 7 10.58 -9.52 -19.51
N GLY A 8 11.21 -8.45 -20.01
CA GLY A 8 12.39 -7.80 -19.46
C GLY A 8 12.20 -7.09 -18.11
N ARG A 9 13.28 -7.10 -17.34
CA ARG A 9 13.48 -6.33 -16.10
C ARG A 9 13.42 -4.82 -16.38
N LYS A 10 12.74 -4.04 -15.51
CA LYS A 10 13.02 -2.61 -15.29
C LYS A 10 12.32 -2.08 -14.01
N PRO A 11 12.84 -1.03 -13.35
CA PRO A 11 14.18 -0.83 -12.84
C PRO A 11 14.20 -0.85 -11.30
N GLU A 12 15.40 -0.85 -10.76
CA GLU A 12 15.71 -0.55 -9.36
C GLU A 12 15.32 0.90 -9.06
N ASP A 13 14.49 1.15 -8.05
CA ASP A 13 14.26 2.50 -7.50
C ASP A 13 14.87 2.57 -6.09
N PRO A 14 16.08 3.17 -5.95
CA PRO A 14 16.62 3.54 -4.65
C PRO A 14 16.01 4.87 -4.20
N GLY A 15 14.68 4.95 -4.18
CA GLY A 15 13.93 6.07 -3.63
C GLY A 15 13.99 6.03 -2.12
N LYS A 16 15.02 6.69 -1.58
CA LYS A 16 15.05 7.43 -0.30
C LYS A 16 13.66 7.50 0.33
N ALA A 17 13.51 6.99 1.55
CA ALA A 17 12.33 7.22 2.37
C ALA A 17 12.12 8.73 2.52
N LYS A 18 11.41 9.34 1.58
CA LYS A 18 10.90 10.69 1.72
C LYS A 18 9.79 10.58 2.75
N ASN A 19 9.95 11.35 3.81
CA ASN A 19 8.96 11.72 4.83
C ASN A 19 7.52 11.47 4.36
N PRO A 20 6.60 10.92 5.18
CA PRO A 20 5.26 10.56 4.74
C PRO A 20 4.49 11.81 4.33
N GLU A 21 4.66 12.25 3.10
CA GLU A 21 3.72 13.15 2.44
C GLU A 21 2.37 12.47 2.56
N LYS A 22 1.37 13.22 3.03
CA LYS A 22 0.01 12.69 3.21
C LYS A 22 -0.39 11.95 1.95
N LEU A 23 -0.69 10.67 2.12
CA LEU A 23 -1.12 9.82 1.02
C LEU A 23 -2.54 10.23 0.65
N ARG A 24 -2.80 10.34 -0.65
CA ARG A 24 -4.13 10.72 -1.14
C ARG A 24 -4.79 9.49 -1.76
N ARG A 25 -6.13 9.48 -1.76
CA ARG A 25 -6.88 8.49 -2.52
C ARG A 25 -6.40 8.48 -3.97
N GLY A 26 -6.15 7.28 -4.50
CA GLY A 26 -5.60 7.09 -5.84
C GLY A 26 -4.07 6.95 -5.89
N ASP A 27 -3.35 7.28 -4.81
CA ASP A 27 -1.90 7.12 -4.78
C ASP A 27 -1.52 5.64 -4.85
N LYS A 28 -0.61 5.31 -5.77
CA LYS A 28 0.03 4.01 -5.82
C LYS A 28 1.01 3.87 -4.67
N VAL A 29 0.87 2.78 -3.93
CA VAL A 29 1.67 2.50 -2.74
C VAL A 29 2.12 1.05 -2.73
N ALA A 30 3.21 0.80 -2.02
CA ALA A 30 3.68 -0.52 -1.73
C ALA A 30 3.93 -0.70 -0.23
N TRP A 31 3.75 -1.92 0.25
CA TRP A 31 3.96 -2.30 1.64
C TRP A 31 4.59 -3.68 1.75
N SER A 32 5.18 -3.98 2.90
CA SER A 32 5.68 -5.30 3.21
C SER A 32 4.52 -6.23 3.59
N SER A 33 4.56 -7.44 3.05
CA SER A 33 3.60 -8.52 3.29
C SER A 33 4.38 -9.82 3.55
N HIS A 34 3.70 -10.85 4.07
CA HIS A 34 4.33 -12.13 4.42
C HIS A 34 5.07 -12.80 3.24
N GLY A 35 4.59 -12.57 2.00
CA GLY A 35 5.21 -13.08 0.77
C GLY A 35 6.18 -12.12 0.07
N GLY A 36 6.62 -11.05 0.74
CA GLY A 36 7.48 -10.01 0.16
C GLY A 36 6.77 -8.68 -0.02
N ARG A 37 7.02 -7.97 -1.12
CA ARG A 37 6.42 -6.66 -1.37
C ARG A 37 5.03 -6.82 -2.00
N ALA A 38 4.04 -6.18 -1.40
CA ALA A 38 2.71 -6.01 -1.98
C ALA A 38 2.55 -4.58 -2.50
N GLU A 39 1.71 -4.44 -3.52
CA GLU A 39 1.47 -3.18 -4.21
C GLU A 39 -0.04 -2.97 -4.38
N GLY A 40 -0.42 -1.71 -4.47
CA GLY A 40 -1.81 -1.33 -4.49
C GLY A 40 -2.01 0.17 -4.51
N GLU A 41 -3.21 0.57 -4.12
CA GLU A 41 -3.68 1.94 -4.20
C GLU A 41 -4.37 2.36 -2.91
N VAL A 42 -4.20 3.63 -2.53
CA VAL A 42 -4.89 4.20 -1.37
C VAL A 42 -6.36 4.42 -1.71
N GLU A 43 -7.25 3.82 -0.93
CA GLU A 43 -8.70 3.99 -1.08
C GLU A 43 -9.24 5.10 -0.18
N LYS A 44 -8.77 5.17 1.07
CA LYS A 44 -9.18 6.21 2.04
C LYS A 44 -8.16 6.42 3.15
N GLU A 45 -8.12 7.65 3.66
CA GLU A 45 -7.55 7.98 4.97
C GLU A 45 -8.59 7.69 6.06
N ILE A 46 -8.15 7.15 7.18
CA ILE A 46 -8.96 6.83 8.36
C ILE A 46 -8.37 7.59 9.53
N THR A 47 -9.12 8.54 10.07
CA THR A 47 -8.74 9.39 11.20
C THR A 47 -9.59 9.16 12.44
N GLU A 48 -10.44 8.14 12.43
CA GLU A 48 -11.35 7.82 13.52
C GLU A 48 -11.49 6.30 13.64
N ARG A 49 -11.85 5.84 14.84
CA ARG A 49 -12.10 4.43 15.09
C ARG A 49 -13.23 3.92 14.20
N THR A 50 -12.95 2.87 13.43
CA THR A 50 -13.92 2.35 12.44
C THR A 50 -13.70 0.86 12.16
N GLU A 51 -14.57 0.27 11.35
CA GLU A 51 -14.37 -1.07 10.79
C GLU A 51 -13.88 -0.95 9.34
N ALA A 52 -12.75 -1.59 9.04
CA ALA A 52 -12.17 -1.60 7.71
C ALA A 52 -11.35 -2.88 7.49
N ALA A 53 -11.35 -3.39 6.26
CA ALA A 53 -10.69 -4.64 5.89
C ALA A 53 -11.04 -5.84 6.82
N GLY A 54 -12.29 -5.89 7.31
CA GLY A 54 -12.79 -6.97 8.17
C GLY A 54 -12.26 -6.95 9.61
N ARG A 55 -11.74 -5.81 10.09
CA ARG A 55 -11.30 -5.64 11.48
C ARG A 55 -11.62 -4.25 12.01
N THR A 56 -11.64 -4.10 13.33
CA THR A 56 -11.63 -2.79 13.98
C THR A 56 -10.27 -2.12 13.78
N VAL A 57 -10.29 -0.86 13.38
CA VAL A 57 -9.14 0.02 13.22
C VAL A 57 -9.23 1.11 14.27
N ASP A 58 -8.24 1.16 15.15
CA ASP A 58 -8.09 2.21 16.14
C ASP A 58 -7.22 3.32 15.53
N ALA A 59 -7.86 4.28 14.87
CA ALA A 59 -7.21 5.42 14.22
C ALA A 59 -7.75 6.73 14.81
N SER A 60 -6.94 7.77 14.71
CA SER A 60 -7.24 9.11 15.22
C SER A 60 -6.67 10.16 14.27
N PRO A 61 -7.00 11.46 14.43
CA PRO A 61 -6.41 12.51 13.60
C PRO A 61 -4.89 12.64 13.80
N GLU A 62 -4.38 12.26 14.98
CA GLU A 62 -2.96 12.23 15.32
C GLU A 62 -2.26 10.94 14.89
N GLU A 63 -2.97 9.80 14.89
CA GLU A 63 -2.50 8.51 14.38
C GLU A 63 -3.38 8.01 13.22
N PRO A 64 -3.34 8.67 12.04
CA PRO A 64 -4.13 8.25 10.91
C PRO A 64 -3.66 6.89 10.38
N GLN A 65 -4.59 6.12 9.85
CA GLN A 65 -4.31 4.88 9.11
C GLN A 65 -4.91 4.98 7.71
N TYR A 66 -4.41 4.20 6.77
CA TYR A 66 -4.86 4.22 5.38
C TYR A 66 -5.39 2.86 4.99
N GLN A 67 -6.61 2.83 4.44
CA GLN A 67 -7.09 1.66 3.72
C GLN A 67 -6.50 1.69 2.31
N VAL A 68 -5.87 0.58 1.93
CA VAL A 68 -5.30 0.35 0.61
C VAL A 68 -5.93 -0.88 0.00
N ARG A 69 -6.01 -0.93 -1.33
CA ARG A 69 -6.45 -2.09 -2.07
C ARG A 69 -5.29 -2.74 -2.78
N SER A 70 -5.08 -4.04 -2.54
CA SER A 70 -4.06 -4.82 -3.23
C SER A 70 -4.38 -4.91 -4.72
N GLU A 71 -3.43 -4.54 -5.57
CA GLU A 71 -3.58 -4.67 -7.02
C GLU A 71 -3.63 -6.15 -7.44
N LYS A 72 -2.81 -6.99 -6.78
CA LYS A 72 -2.72 -8.43 -7.05
C LYS A 72 -3.99 -9.21 -6.68
N SER A 73 -4.58 -8.91 -5.52
CA SER A 73 -5.68 -9.71 -4.96
C SER A 73 -7.03 -9.00 -4.92
N GLY A 74 -7.06 -7.69 -5.18
CA GLY A 74 -8.24 -6.86 -5.03
C GLY A 74 -8.74 -6.68 -3.59
N ARG A 75 -8.06 -7.27 -2.60
CA ARG A 75 -8.49 -7.26 -1.19
C ARG A 75 -8.08 -5.95 -0.51
N PRO A 76 -8.93 -5.40 0.39
CA PRO A 76 -8.58 -4.26 1.21
C PRO A 76 -7.61 -4.66 2.33
N ALA A 77 -6.74 -3.74 2.71
CA ALA A 77 -5.85 -3.82 3.86
C ALA A 77 -5.75 -2.45 4.52
N VAL A 78 -5.36 -2.40 5.80
CA VAL A 78 -5.17 -1.14 6.53
C VAL A 78 -3.75 -1.07 7.06
N HIS A 79 -3.07 0.06 6.85
CA HIS A 79 -1.69 0.29 7.26
C HIS A 79 -1.52 1.70 7.85
N LYS A 80 -0.60 1.83 8.82
CA LYS A 80 -0.10 3.14 9.22
C LYS A 80 0.67 3.78 8.05
N PRO A 81 0.72 5.13 7.93
CA PRO A 81 1.46 5.81 6.87
C PRO A 81 2.93 5.39 6.78
N SER A 82 3.57 5.09 7.92
CA SER A 82 4.97 4.65 7.98
C SER A 82 5.23 3.29 7.31
N ALA A 83 4.20 2.44 7.16
CA ALA A 83 4.32 1.15 6.50
C ALA A 83 4.07 1.23 4.98
N LEU A 84 3.60 2.37 4.49
CA LEU A 84 3.30 2.62 3.08
C LEU A 84 4.43 3.39 2.42
N ARG A 85 4.86 2.92 1.26
CA ARG A 85 5.81 3.61 0.39
C ARG A 85 5.11 4.04 -0.89
N LYS A 86 4.99 5.35 -1.10
CA LYS A 86 4.50 5.90 -2.35
C LYS A 86 5.39 5.47 -3.51
N LYS A 87 4.77 5.10 -4.62
CA LYS A 87 5.40 4.73 -5.89
C LYS A 87 5.53 5.93 -6.80
#